data_AF-A0A6C0DU47-F1
#
_entry.id   AF-A0A6C0DU47-F1
#
_cell.length_a   1.000
_cell.length_b   1.000
_cell.length_c   1.000
_cell.angle_alpha   90.00
_cell.angle_beta   90.00
_cell.angle_gamma   90.00
#
_symmetry.space_group_name_H-M   'P 1'
#
loop_
_entity.id
_entity.type
_entity.pdbx_description
1 polymer ?
#
loop_
_entity_poly.entity_id
_entity_poly.type
_entity_poly.pdbx_seq_one_letter_code
_entity_poly.pdbx_strand_id
1 'polypeptide(L)'
;MSSQMLTDRDTRLNELSQLVIDGVVTYKLDHIATVFINSRHYFNVFRRYNSVYNIVVEDNNADIYLHQDYTVRKSLQTVMCLPEHEAAHLYTWNATSYKHNGPVPSMSVDIADMHWTELQTNYQAVSVNFRGIFDDPPVYDFDNVANTEANNVVNAVVESPSTPVAQVRSTPTEPPGAPARPPTTTDNEAACILLTLSMPPQQHLFMRGESDGPTLSMRFADVKKRAEGRKQLSCYCQMTEGEDDGEDDGEDDENNYTSLRSGTQIPKPFTQ
;
A
#
# COMPACT_ATOMS: atom_id res chain seq x y z
N MET A 1 -16.40 5.88 -19.49
CA MET A 1 -16.27 6.60 -18.20
C MET A 1 -14.84 7.03 -17.82
N SER A 2 -13.82 6.90 -18.69
CA SER A 2 -12.40 7.02 -18.28
C SER A 2 -11.77 8.43 -18.33
N SER A 3 -12.29 9.38 -19.11
CA SER A 3 -11.59 10.66 -19.33
C SER A 3 -11.89 11.74 -18.28
N GLN A 4 -13.10 11.80 -17.72
CA GLN A 4 -13.44 12.84 -16.73
C GLN A 4 -12.77 12.58 -15.37
N MET A 5 -12.70 11.33 -14.90
CA MET A 5 -12.08 10.97 -13.62
C MET A 5 -10.56 11.22 -13.57
N LEU A 6 -9.84 11.00 -14.69
CA LEU A 6 -8.41 11.31 -14.77
C LEU A 6 -8.14 12.82 -14.59
N THR A 7 -9.05 13.66 -15.09
CA THR A 7 -8.93 15.12 -15.00
C THR A 7 -9.10 15.59 -13.55
N ASP A 8 -9.98 14.95 -12.79
CA ASP A 8 -10.21 15.27 -11.37
C ASP A 8 -9.03 14.84 -10.50
N ARG A 9 -8.50 13.62 -10.71
CA ARG A 9 -7.33 13.10 -9.99
C ARG A 9 -6.11 14.02 -10.11
N ASP A 10 -5.71 14.36 -11.33
CA ASP A 10 -4.51 15.16 -11.56
C ASP A 10 -4.68 16.58 -11.01
N THR A 11 -5.90 17.13 -11.07
CA THR A 11 -6.23 18.43 -10.47
C THR A 11 -6.07 18.39 -8.95
N ARG A 12 -6.63 17.38 -8.28
CA ARG A 12 -6.53 17.22 -6.82
C ARG A 12 -5.09 17.03 -6.35
N LEU A 13 -4.30 16.20 -7.03
CA LEU A 13 -2.88 16.02 -6.71
C LEU A 13 -2.08 17.31 -6.95
N ASN A 14 -2.40 18.06 -8.01
CA ASN A 14 -1.75 19.33 -8.30
C ASN A 14 -2.04 20.36 -7.19
N GLU A 15 -3.29 20.49 -6.74
CA GLU A 15 -3.65 21.36 -5.62
C GLU A 15 -2.91 20.98 -4.32
N LEU A 16 -2.83 19.69 -4.00
CA LEU A 16 -2.11 19.21 -2.80
C LEU A 16 -0.59 19.49 -2.86
N SER A 17 -0.03 19.48 -4.08
CA SER A 17 1.37 19.74 -4.35
C SER A 17 1.77 21.22 -4.26
N GLN A 18 0.80 22.13 -4.20
CA GLN A 18 1.06 23.57 -4.27
C GLN A 18 1.87 24.09 -3.07
N LEU A 19 2.92 24.84 -3.33
CA LEU A 19 3.72 25.58 -2.35
C LEU A 19 4.08 26.98 -2.89
N VAL A 20 4.34 27.94 -2.00
CA VAL A 20 4.73 29.31 -2.38
C VAL A 20 6.17 29.54 -1.95
N ILE A 21 7.06 29.78 -2.90
CA ILE A 21 8.47 30.12 -2.67
C ILE A 21 8.70 31.51 -3.27
N ASP A 22 9.10 32.47 -2.43
CA ASP A 22 9.36 33.86 -2.85
C ASP A 22 8.20 34.51 -3.64
N GLY A 23 6.96 34.21 -3.25
CA GLY A 23 5.75 34.71 -3.91
C GLY A 23 5.38 33.97 -5.20
N VAL A 24 6.17 32.99 -5.64
CA VAL A 24 5.90 32.17 -6.82
C VAL A 24 5.26 30.84 -6.40
N VAL A 25 4.10 30.55 -6.99
CA VAL A 25 3.43 29.25 -6.83
C VAL A 25 4.23 28.17 -7.58
N THR A 26 4.67 27.17 -6.84
CA THR A 26 5.36 25.98 -7.32
C THR A 26 4.56 24.73 -6.92
N TYR A 27 4.79 23.61 -7.58
CA TYR A 27 4.07 22.35 -7.36
C TYR A 27 5.06 21.22 -7.11
N LYS A 28 5.01 20.61 -5.92
CA LYS A 28 5.92 19.53 -5.51
C LYS A 28 5.24 18.52 -4.57
N LEU A 29 5.22 17.26 -5.01
CA LEU A 29 5.00 16.07 -4.19
C LEU A 29 6.18 15.14 -4.39
N ASP A 30 6.67 14.55 -3.30
CA ASP A 30 7.67 13.49 -3.38
C ASP A 30 6.98 12.14 -3.23
N HIS A 31 7.16 11.25 -4.19
CA HIS A 31 6.72 9.87 -4.08
C HIS A 31 7.57 9.13 -3.03
N ILE A 32 6.91 8.54 -2.04
CA ILE A 32 7.54 7.77 -0.95
C ILE A 32 7.39 6.28 -1.21
N ALA A 33 6.21 5.81 -1.59
CA ALA A 33 6.00 4.38 -1.73
C ALA A 33 4.92 4.00 -2.74
N THR A 34 5.14 2.87 -3.40
CA THR A 34 4.10 2.08 -4.06
C THR A 34 3.84 0.86 -3.21
N VAL A 35 2.60 0.71 -2.72
CA VAL A 35 2.22 -0.34 -1.78
C VAL A 35 1.43 -1.42 -2.50
N PHE A 36 1.89 -2.65 -2.34
CA PHE A 36 1.22 -3.86 -2.76
C PHE A 36 0.80 -4.67 -1.52
N ILE A 37 -0.35 -5.35 -1.62
CA ILE A 37 -0.81 -6.30 -0.60
C ILE A 37 -1.14 -7.59 -1.36
N ASN A 38 -0.52 -8.70 -0.96
CA ASN A 38 -0.62 -9.99 -1.66
C ASN A 38 -0.35 -9.83 -3.18
N SER A 39 0.68 -9.05 -3.53
CA SER A 39 1.12 -8.76 -4.90
C SER A 39 0.13 -7.98 -5.77
N ARG A 40 -0.95 -7.44 -5.21
CA ARG A 40 -1.85 -6.50 -5.89
C ARG A 40 -1.52 -5.09 -5.46
N HIS A 41 -1.45 -4.15 -6.40
CA HIS A 41 -1.26 -2.73 -6.09
C HIS A 41 -2.49 -2.22 -5.32
N TYR A 42 -2.28 -1.39 -4.30
CA TYR A 42 -3.37 -0.77 -3.53
C TYR A 42 -3.20 0.73 -3.36
N PHE A 43 -1.97 1.18 -3.08
CA PHE A 43 -1.74 2.58 -2.73
C PHE A 43 -0.49 3.17 -3.38
N ASN A 44 -0.55 4.46 -3.69
CA ASN A 44 0.60 5.33 -3.88
C ASN A 44 0.69 6.30 -2.71
N VAL A 45 1.91 6.53 -2.23
CA VAL A 45 2.15 7.36 -1.04
C VAL A 45 3.07 8.51 -1.40
N PHE A 46 2.68 9.72 -1.04
CA PHE A 46 3.40 10.95 -1.33
C PHE A 46 3.60 11.82 -0.10
N ARG A 47 4.69 12.59 -0.08
CA ARG A 47 4.94 13.66 0.89
C ARG A 47 4.62 15.02 0.29
N ARG A 48 3.97 15.87 1.08
CA ARG A 48 3.75 17.27 0.77
C ARG A 48 4.88 18.15 1.30
N TYR A 49 5.28 19.16 0.52
CA TYR A 49 6.27 20.16 0.96
C TYR A 49 5.64 21.33 1.71
N ASN A 50 4.37 21.64 1.46
CA ASN A 50 3.63 22.66 2.20
C ASN A 50 3.28 22.23 3.64
N SER A 51 3.37 20.92 3.93
CA SER A 51 3.30 20.36 5.27
C SER A 51 4.09 19.05 5.30
N VAL A 52 5.34 19.12 5.76
CA VAL A 52 6.24 17.96 5.84
C VAL A 52 5.74 16.86 6.79
N TYR A 53 4.77 17.18 7.64
CA TYR A 53 4.13 16.24 8.56
C TYR A 53 2.93 15.52 7.95
N ASN A 54 2.48 15.93 6.75
CA ASN A 54 1.32 15.34 6.10
C ASN A 54 1.76 14.40 4.97
N ILE A 55 1.30 13.16 5.09
CA ILE A 55 1.41 12.11 4.09
C ILE A 55 0.10 12.04 3.33
N VAL A 56 0.21 11.92 2.01
CA VAL A 56 -0.89 11.73 1.08
C VAL A 56 -0.87 10.26 0.69
N VAL A 57 -1.94 9.55 0.95
CA VAL A 57 -2.14 8.18 0.46
C VAL A 57 -3.24 8.25 -0.59
N GLU A 58 -2.90 7.80 -1.79
CA GLU A 58 -3.83 7.63 -2.91
C GLU A 58 -4.12 6.15 -3.06
N ASP A 59 -5.38 5.75 -3.11
CA ASP A 59 -5.75 4.36 -3.41
C ASP A 59 -5.93 4.10 -4.91
N ASN A 60 -6.26 2.86 -5.28
CA ASN A 60 -6.49 2.46 -6.67
C ASN A 60 -7.69 3.16 -7.34
N ASN A 61 -8.62 3.70 -6.57
CA ASN A 61 -9.77 4.45 -7.07
C ASN A 61 -9.47 5.95 -7.19
N ALA A 62 -8.21 6.35 -6.92
CA ALA A 62 -7.76 7.74 -6.83
C ALA A 62 -8.42 8.53 -5.68
N ASP A 63 -8.92 7.84 -4.65
CA ASP A 63 -9.32 8.50 -3.42
C ASP A 63 -8.07 8.88 -2.61
N ILE A 64 -8.13 10.05 -1.98
CA ILE A 64 -7.00 10.67 -1.32
C ILE A 64 -7.27 10.77 0.18
N TYR A 65 -6.37 10.18 0.95
CA TYR A 65 -6.36 10.20 2.40
C TYR A 65 -5.17 11.04 2.87
N LEU A 66 -5.43 11.96 3.81
CA LEU A 66 -4.40 12.78 4.43
C LEU A 66 -4.22 12.34 5.87
N HIS A 67 -3.00 11.99 6.25
CA HIS A 67 -2.68 11.66 7.63
C HIS A 67 -1.32 12.20 8.04
N GLN A 68 -1.07 12.23 9.35
CA GLN A 68 0.23 12.60 9.89
C GLN A 68 1.29 11.54 9.56
N ASP A 69 2.55 11.81 9.86
CA ASP A 69 3.65 10.85 9.72
C ASP A 69 3.51 9.68 10.71
N TYR A 70 2.68 8.71 10.36
CA TYR A 70 2.50 7.46 11.09
C TYR A 70 3.45 6.37 10.60
N THR A 71 3.52 5.28 11.35
CA THR A 71 4.07 4.03 10.83
C THR A 71 3.24 3.54 9.65
N VAL A 72 3.85 2.78 8.75
CA VAL A 72 3.14 2.21 7.58
C VAL A 72 1.95 1.38 8.03
N ARG A 73 2.13 0.51 9.03
CA ARG A 73 1.07 -0.31 9.63
C ARG A 73 -0.10 0.53 10.11
N LYS A 74 0.16 1.62 10.86
CA LYS A 74 -0.91 2.46 11.39
C LYS A 74 -1.64 3.23 10.29
N SER A 75 -0.91 3.72 9.29
CA SER A 75 -1.48 4.37 8.11
C SER A 75 -2.40 3.40 7.35
N LEU A 76 -1.90 2.21 7.01
CA LEU A 76 -2.65 1.18 6.32
C LEU A 76 -3.86 0.67 7.11
N GLN A 77 -3.72 0.48 8.43
CA GLN A 77 -4.84 0.17 9.32
C GLN A 77 -5.95 1.22 9.19
N THR A 78 -5.59 2.49 9.20
CA THR A 78 -6.55 3.60 9.19
C THR A 78 -7.26 3.70 7.83
N VAL A 79 -6.50 3.67 6.73
CA VAL A 79 -7.05 3.83 5.37
C VAL A 79 -7.94 2.65 4.99
N MET A 80 -7.53 1.42 5.30
CA MET A 80 -8.33 0.22 5.00
C MET A 80 -9.37 -0.12 6.07
N CYS A 81 -9.48 0.68 7.13
CA CYS A 81 -10.37 0.41 8.27
C CYS A 81 -10.15 -0.97 8.91
N LEU A 82 -8.90 -1.45 8.97
CA LEU A 82 -8.59 -2.75 9.54
C LEU A 82 -8.75 -2.76 11.06
N PRO A 83 -9.30 -3.84 11.65
CA PRO A 83 -9.26 -4.02 13.09
C PRO A 83 -7.81 -4.21 13.57
N GLU A 84 -7.55 -3.89 14.83
CA GLU A 84 -6.19 -3.89 15.39
C GLU A 84 -5.48 -5.25 15.30
N HIS A 85 -6.22 -6.35 15.48
CA HIS A 85 -5.66 -7.69 15.39
C HIS A 85 -5.21 -8.05 13.97
N GLU A 86 -5.96 -7.69 12.91
CA GLU A 86 -5.52 -7.89 11.52
C GLU A 86 -4.32 -7.01 11.20
N ALA A 87 -4.37 -5.73 11.59
CA ALA A 87 -3.26 -4.82 11.37
C ALA A 87 -1.98 -5.27 12.08
N ALA A 88 -2.06 -5.98 13.21
CA ALA A 88 -0.91 -6.55 13.92
C ALA A 88 -0.23 -7.69 13.16
N HIS A 89 -0.94 -8.37 12.27
CA HIS A 89 -0.39 -9.45 11.44
C HIS A 89 0.27 -8.95 10.15
N LEU A 90 0.14 -7.67 9.80
CA LEU A 90 0.81 -7.09 8.64
C LEU A 90 2.35 -7.27 8.73
N TYR A 91 2.99 -7.76 7.68
CA TYR A 91 4.45 -7.84 7.63
C TYR A 91 4.98 -7.62 6.21
N THR A 92 6.23 -7.20 6.10
CA THR A 92 6.89 -6.98 4.81
C THR A 92 7.29 -8.31 4.19
N TRP A 93 6.78 -8.60 2.99
CA TRP A 93 7.17 -9.78 2.23
C TRP A 93 8.41 -9.51 1.38
N ASN A 94 8.37 -8.45 0.58
CA ASN A 94 9.53 -7.96 -0.17
C ASN A 94 9.43 -6.45 -0.37
N ALA A 95 10.58 -5.82 -0.59
CA ALA A 95 10.65 -4.42 -0.90
C ALA A 95 11.85 -4.10 -1.79
N THR A 96 11.68 -3.14 -2.69
CA THR A 96 12.71 -2.62 -3.58
C THR A 96 12.93 -1.14 -3.28
N SER A 97 14.16 -0.77 -2.96
CA SER A 97 14.59 0.61 -2.75
C SER A 97 14.90 1.29 -4.08
N TYR A 98 14.37 2.49 -4.27
CA TYR A 98 14.67 3.30 -5.45
C TYR A 98 16.05 3.95 -5.33
N LYS A 99 16.45 4.38 -4.13
CA LYS A 99 17.78 4.95 -3.87
C LYS A 99 18.92 3.96 -4.11
N HIS A 100 18.71 2.69 -3.77
CA HIS A 100 19.73 1.64 -3.90
C HIS A 100 19.56 0.82 -5.19
N ASN A 101 18.50 1.09 -5.97
CA ASN A 101 18.14 0.37 -7.19
C ASN A 101 18.17 -1.16 -7.03
N GLY A 102 17.57 -1.66 -5.95
CA GLY A 102 17.67 -3.06 -5.56
C GLY A 102 16.82 -3.42 -4.34
N PRO A 103 16.84 -4.70 -3.92
CA PRO A 103 16.07 -5.14 -2.76
C PRO A 103 16.51 -4.38 -1.50
N VAL A 104 15.54 -4.03 -0.65
CA VAL A 104 15.85 -3.51 0.67
C VAL A 104 16.55 -4.63 1.46
N PRO A 105 17.77 -4.38 1.99
CA PRO A 105 18.48 -5.39 2.77
C PRO A 105 17.61 -5.91 3.89
N SER A 106 17.73 -7.20 4.24
CA SER A 106 17.05 -7.78 5.39
C SER A 106 17.35 -6.94 6.63
N MET A 107 16.39 -6.13 7.03
CA MET A 107 16.54 -5.23 8.16
C MET A 107 16.16 -5.95 9.44
N SER A 108 16.73 -5.49 10.55
CA SER A 108 16.28 -5.89 11.88
C SER A 108 14.87 -5.36 12.20
N VAL A 109 14.34 -4.44 11.40
CA VAL A 109 13.03 -3.79 11.58
C VAL A 109 12.19 -4.01 10.32
N ASP A 110 10.94 -4.41 10.50
CA ASP A 110 9.97 -4.57 9.42
C ASP A 110 9.56 -3.18 8.86
N ILE A 111 9.50 -3.01 7.53
CA ILE A 111 9.05 -1.76 6.90
C ILE A 111 7.64 -1.37 7.36
N ALA A 112 6.79 -2.35 7.70
CA ALA A 112 5.46 -2.10 8.25
C ALA A 112 5.52 -1.24 9.53
N ASP A 113 6.60 -1.36 10.31
CA ASP A 113 6.75 -0.66 11.59
C ASP A 113 7.55 0.65 11.48
N MET A 114 8.05 0.98 10.29
CA MET A 114 8.77 2.24 10.04
C MET A 114 7.80 3.40 9.79
N HIS A 115 8.21 4.62 10.15
CA HIS A 115 7.51 5.83 9.74
C HIS A 115 7.75 6.15 8.26
N TRP A 116 6.80 6.84 7.61
CA TRP A 116 6.96 7.26 6.22
C TRP A 116 8.16 8.20 6.01
N THR A 117 8.45 9.08 6.97
CA THR A 117 9.69 9.89 6.96
C THR A 117 10.96 9.05 6.93
N GLU A 118 11.00 8.00 7.74
CA GLU A 118 12.17 7.13 7.85
C GLU A 118 12.40 6.37 6.55
N LEU A 119 11.33 5.84 5.94
CA LEU A 119 11.40 5.20 4.64
C LEU A 119 11.93 6.13 3.56
N GLN A 120 11.41 7.36 3.49
CA GLN A 120 11.88 8.35 2.52
C GLN A 120 13.36 8.69 2.75
N THR A 121 13.79 8.88 4.00
CA THR A 121 15.19 9.22 4.32
C THR A 121 16.14 8.08 3.95
N ASN A 122 15.76 6.85 4.28
CA ASN A 122 16.61 5.68 4.11
C ASN A 122 16.64 5.20 2.65
N TYR A 123 15.52 5.26 1.94
CA TYR A 123 15.34 4.62 0.63
C TYR A 123 14.92 5.57 -0.50
N GLN A 124 14.67 6.85 -0.21
CA GLN A 124 14.09 7.85 -1.12
C GLN A 124 12.65 7.51 -1.52
N ALA A 125 12.45 6.35 -2.14
CA ALA A 125 11.16 5.74 -2.35
C ALA A 125 11.28 4.21 -2.28
N VAL A 126 10.17 3.52 -1.99
CA VAL A 126 10.11 2.05 -1.95
C VAL A 126 8.94 1.49 -2.77
N SER A 127 9.15 0.36 -3.42
CA SER A 127 8.05 -0.50 -3.88
C SER A 127 7.98 -1.66 -2.89
N VAL A 128 6.92 -1.75 -2.11
CA VAL A 128 6.81 -2.69 -0.98
C VAL A 128 5.57 -3.56 -1.12
N ASN A 129 5.73 -4.86 -0.89
CA ASN A 129 4.64 -5.83 -0.84
C ASN A 129 4.45 -6.34 0.58
N PHE A 130 3.26 -6.17 1.12
CA PHE A 130 2.87 -6.66 2.44
C PHE A 130 2.02 -7.93 2.35
N ARG A 131 2.05 -8.71 3.44
CA ARG A 131 1.21 -9.89 3.67
C ARG A 131 0.71 -9.91 5.12
N GLY A 132 -0.03 -10.97 5.48
CA GLY A 132 -0.59 -11.17 6.82
C GLY A 132 -1.90 -10.44 7.07
N ILE A 133 -2.45 -9.81 6.02
CA ILE A 133 -3.81 -9.26 6.00
C ILE A 133 -4.51 -9.80 4.76
N PHE A 134 -5.84 -9.95 4.84
CA PHE A 134 -6.63 -10.62 3.80
C PHE A 134 -6.04 -11.99 3.47
N ASP A 135 -5.70 -12.78 4.49
CA ASP A 135 -5.34 -14.17 4.27
C ASP A 135 -6.41 -14.77 3.37
N ASP A 136 -5.97 -15.36 2.25
CA ASP A 136 -6.87 -16.13 1.41
C ASP A 136 -7.62 -17.05 2.37
N PRO A 137 -8.97 -17.06 2.34
CA PRO A 137 -9.74 -17.94 3.23
C PRO A 137 -9.06 -19.29 3.14
N PRO A 138 -8.75 -19.95 4.28
CA PRO A 138 -8.00 -21.19 4.26
C PRO A 138 -8.66 -22.01 3.17
N VAL A 139 -7.88 -22.40 2.15
CA VAL A 139 -8.41 -23.22 1.08
C VAL A 139 -8.95 -24.43 1.81
N TYR A 140 -10.27 -24.42 2.04
CA TYR A 140 -10.95 -25.53 2.64
C TYR A 140 -10.77 -26.59 1.58
N ASP A 141 -9.83 -27.49 1.85
CA ASP A 141 -9.59 -28.64 1.04
C ASP A 141 -10.85 -29.50 1.16
N PHE A 142 -11.87 -29.16 0.38
CA PHE A 142 -13.19 -29.78 0.40
C PHE A 142 -13.07 -31.29 0.12
N ASP A 143 -11.97 -31.72 -0.49
CA ASP A 143 -11.65 -33.12 -0.74
C ASP A 143 -11.29 -33.91 0.53
N ASN A 144 -10.96 -33.25 1.65
CA ASN A 144 -10.63 -33.91 2.92
C ASN A 144 -11.81 -34.07 3.90
N VAL A 145 -12.97 -33.47 3.63
CA VAL A 145 -14.16 -33.64 4.48
C VAL A 145 -14.95 -34.91 4.12
N ALA A 146 -14.90 -35.36 2.86
CA ALA A 146 -15.63 -36.55 2.41
C ALA A 146 -15.08 -37.89 2.95
N ASN A 147 -13.84 -37.92 3.47
CA ASN A 147 -13.23 -39.15 3.98
C ASN A 147 -13.31 -39.33 5.51
N THR A 148 -13.80 -38.33 6.25
CA THR A 148 -13.86 -38.41 7.73
C THR A 148 -15.20 -38.96 8.24
N GLU A 149 -16.28 -38.84 7.48
CA GLU A 149 -17.59 -39.40 7.87
C GLU A 149 -17.75 -40.90 7.53
N ALA A 150 -16.91 -41.46 6.65
CA ALA A 150 -16.98 -42.87 6.29
C ALA A 150 -16.31 -43.81 7.33
N ASN A 151 -15.50 -43.30 8.25
CA ASN A 151 -14.72 -44.12 9.19
C ASN A 151 -15.19 -44.07 10.65
N ASN A 152 -16.28 -43.36 10.97
CA ASN A 152 -16.74 -43.17 12.36
C ASN A 152 -18.10 -43.85 12.69
N VAL A 153 -18.52 -44.85 11.92
CA VAL A 153 -19.79 -45.59 12.15
C VAL A 153 -19.62 -46.81 13.08
N VAL A 154 -18.43 -47.09 13.62
CA VAL A 154 -18.23 -48.25 14.51
C VAL A 154 -17.78 -47.80 15.90
N ASN A 155 -18.77 -47.73 16.80
CA ASN A 155 -18.69 -47.73 18.28
C ASN A 155 -19.31 -46.50 18.97
N ALA A 156 -20.64 -46.39 18.89
CA ALA A 156 -21.43 -45.74 19.94
C ALA A 156 -22.04 -46.83 20.83
N VAL A 157 -21.24 -47.34 21.78
CA VAL A 157 -21.78 -48.03 22.95
C VAL A 157 -22.29 -46.96 23.91
N VAL A 158 -23.59 -47.03 24.15
CA VAL A 158 -24.35 -46.23 25.10
C VAL A 158 -23.86 -46.51 26.52
N GLU A 159 -23.20 -45.55 27.16
CA GLU A 159 -23.08 -45.51 28.62
C GLU A 159 -23.65 -44.20 29.16
N SER A 160 -24.52 -44.36 30.16
CA SER A 160 -25.39 -43.35 30.73
C SER A 160 -24.64 -42.38 31.66
N PRO A 161 -25.12 -41.14 31.83
CA PRO A 161 -24.45 -40.14 32.66
C PRO A 161 -24.72 -40.41 34.15
N SER A 162 -23.69 -40.79 34.90
CA SER A 162 -23.69 -40.78 36.37
C SER A 162 -22.75 -39.69 36.89
N THR A 163 -23.37 -38.64 37.44
CA THR A 163 -22.97 -37.74 38.55
C THR A 163 -21.51 -37.23 38.71
N PRO A 164 -21.32 -35.95 39.09
CA PRO A 164 -20.02 -35.30 39.17
C PRO A 164 -19.30 -35.65 40.49
N VAL A 165 -18.04 -36.05 40.38
CA VAL A 165 -17.14 -36.17 41.53
C VAL A 165 -16.24 -34.94 41.60
N ALA A 166 -16.41 -34.17 42.67
CA ALA A 166 -15.49 -33.11 43.08
C ALA A 166 -14.25 -33.73 43.74
N GLN A 167 -13.05 -33.39 43.24
CA GLN A 167 -11.77 -33.51 43.96
C GLN A 167 -10.94 -32.25 43.67
N VAL A 168 -10.87 -31.32 44.62
CA VAL A 168 -9.83 -31.20 45.65
C VAL A 168 -8.42 -31.01 45.07
N ARG A 169 -8.11 -29.71 44.90
CA ARG A 169 -6.85 -28.99 45.13
C ARG A 169 -5.70 -29.80 45.76
N SER A 170 -4.56 -29.85 45.06
CA SER A 170 -3.20 -29.85 45.64
C SER A 170 -2.19 -29.23 44.66
N THR A 171 -1.59 -28.11 45.03
CA THR A 171 -0.32 -27.61 44.48
C THR A 171 0.86 -28.30 45.18
N PRO A 172 1.92 -28.66 44.44
CA PRO A 172 3.29 -28.66 44.98
C PRO A 172 4.17 -27.72 44.13
N THR A 173 4.71 -26.63 44.70
CA THR A 173 6.02 -26.55 45.36
C THR A 173 7.18 -26.88 44.40
N GLU A 174 7.88 -25.82 43.98
CA GLU A 174 9.17 -25.90 43.29
C GLU A 174 10.19 -26.74 44.07
N PRO A 175 10.94 -27.64 43.41
CA PRO A 175 12.09 -28.28 43.99
C PRO A 175 13.37 -27.42 43.80
N PRO A 176 14.25 -27.33 44.83
CA PRO A 176 15.55 -26.69 44.69
C PRO A 176 16.51 -27.65 43.97
N GLY A 177 16.99 -27.27 42.78
CA GLY A 177 17.96 -28.11 42.06
C GLY A 177 18.03 -27.95 40.55
N ALA A 178 17.75 -26.77 39.99
CA ALA A 178 17.98 -26.53 38.57
C ALA A 178 19.51 -26.45 38.29
N PRO A 179 20.04 -27.21 37.32
CA PRO A 179 21.45 -27.14 36.95
C PRO A 179 21.81 -25.79 36.33
N ALA A 180 23.00 -25.29 36.67
CA ALA A 180 23.51 -24.01 36.21
C ALA A 180 23.60 -23.95 34.67
N ARG A 181 23.17 -22.83 34.10
CA ARG A 181 23.30 -22.49 32.68
C ARG A 181 24.80 -22.38 32.32
N PRO A 182 25.31 -23.04 31.28
CA PRO A 182 26.70 -22.89 30.87
C PRO A 182 26.95 -21.51 30.23
N PRO A 183 28.19 -21.00 30.32
CA PRO A 183 28.53 -19.66 29.83
C PRO A 183 28.59 -19.64 28.30
N THR A 184 28.26 -18.47 27.76
CA THR A 184 28.56 -18.04 26.40
C THR A 184 30.07 -18.04 26.16
N THR A 185 30.50 -18.65 25.05
CA THR A 185 31.81 -18.39 24.45
C THR A 185 31.65 -18.10 22.97
N THR A 186 32.39 -17.07 22.58
CA THR A 186 32.56 -16.44 21.29
C THR A 186 33.21 -17.34 20.24
N ASP A 187 32.89 -17.09 18.97
CA ASP A 187 33.81 -16.61 17.91
C ASP A 187 33.63 -17.29 16.55
N ASN A 188 33.35 -16.41 15.58
CA ASN A 188 34.02 -16.25 14.27
C ASN A 188 33.96 -17.32 13.17
N GLU A 189 33.88 -16.75 11.96
CA GLU A 189 34.33 -17.28 10.66
C GLU A 189 33.45 -18.32 9.95
N ALA A 190 32.66 -17.84 8.97
CA ALA A 190 33.02 -18.03 7.56
C ALA A 190 31.95 -17.40 6.64
N ALA A 191 32.17 -16.12 6.33
CA ALA A 191 31.83 -15.60 5.02
C ALA A 191 32.78 -16.24 3.99
N CYS A 192 32.25 -16.76 2.88
CA CYS A 192 32.86 -16.79 1.54
C CYS A 192 32.22 -17.88 0.67
N ILE A 193 31.24 -17.53 -0.17
CA ILE A 193 31.19 -18.07 -1.54
C ILE A 193 30.88 -16.90 -2.48
N LEU A 194 31.94 -16.45 -3.15
CA LEU A 194 31.94 -15.62 -4.34
C LEU A 194 31.28 -16.37 -5.51
N LEU A 195 30.43 -15.69 -6.28
CA LEU A 195 30.45 -15.86 -7.74
C LEU A 195 30.45 -14.48 -8.42
N THR A 196 31.54 -14.30 -9.15
CA THR A 196 32.02 -13.20 -9.97
C THR A 196 31.11 -12.87 -11.16
N LEU A 197 30.85 -11.58 -11.38
CA LEU A 197 30.74 -11.03 -12.73
C LEU A 197 31.68 -9.84 -12.88
N SER A 198 32.67 -10.07 -13.73
CA SER A 198 33.72 -9.18 -14.20
C SER A 198 33.14 -7.95 -14.90
N MET A 199 33.58 -6.75 -14.49
CA MET A 199 33.55 -5.54 -15.32
C MET A 199 34.89 -4.78 -15.14
N PRO A 200 35.44 -4.21 -16.24
CA PRO A 200 36.81 -3.72 -16.29
C PRO A 200 37.01 -2.37 -15.58
N PRO A 201 38.25 -2.03 -15.16
CA PRO A 201 38.53 -0.78 -14.48
C PRO A 201 38.60 0.37 -15.48
N GLN A 202 37.71 1.36 -15.36
CA GLN A 202 37.98 2.68 -15.90
C GLN A 202 38.69 3.52 -14.84
N GLN A 203 40.00 3.63 -15.00
CA GLN A 203 40.76 4.73 -14.42
C GLN A 203 40.53 5.96 -15.30
N HIS A 204 39.95 7.02 -14.76
CA HIS A 204 40.38 8.36 -15.14
C HIS A 204 40.15 9.40 -14.04
N LEU A 205 41.20 10.19 -13.89
CA LEU A 205 41.53 11.22 -12.94
C LEU A 205 40.75 12.54 -13.22
N PHE A 206 40.46 13.30 -12.16
CA PHE A 206 40.16 14.75 -12.10
C PHE A 206 38.88 15.29 -12.77
N MET A 207 37.92 15.78 -11.98
CA MET A 207 37.84 17.19 -11.57
C MET A 207 36.61 17.43 -10.69
N ARG A 208 36.83 18.28 -9.69
CA ARG A 208 35.87 18.88 -8.78
C ARG A 208 34.84 19.68 -9.57
N GLY A 209 33.59 19.27 -9.52
CA GLY A 209 32.43 20.03 -10.01
C GLY A 209 31.25 19.66 -9.15
N GLU A 210 30.65 20.65 -8.50
CA GLU A 210 29.39 20.52 -7.77
C GLU A 210 28.33 20.03 -8.77
N SER A 211 28.02 18.73 -8.75
CA SER A 211 26.91 18.17 -9.48
C SER A 211 25.81 17.81 -8.49
N ASP A 212 24.68 18.47 -8.66
CA ASP A 212 23.39 18.03 -8.16
C ASP A 212 23.24 16.54 -8.48
N GLY A 213 23.32 15.71 -7.44
CA GLY A 213 22.97 14.30 -7.56
C GLY A 213 21.54 14.16 -8.09
N PRO A 214 21.21 13.07 -8.80
CA PRO A 214 19.88 12.84 -9.31
C PRO A 214 18.92 12.61 -8.14
N THR A 215 18.39 13.69 -7.57
CA THR A 215 17.21 13.60 -6.74
C THR A 215 16.06 13.24 -7.66
N LEU A 216 15.38 12.12 -7.38
CA LEU A 216 14.15 11.67 -8.04
C LEU A 216 12.97 12.60 -7.70
N SER A 217 13.20 13.92 -7.71
CA SER A 217 12.15 14.93 -7.73
C SER A 217 11.57 14.94 -9.13
N MET A 218 10.66 14.02 -9.45
CA MET A 218 9.88 14.12 -10.67
C MET A 218 9.06 15.41 -10.58
N ARG A 219 9.44 16.43 -11.36
CA ARG A 219 8.57 17.60 -11.53
C ARG A 219 7.32 17.09 -12.26
N PHE A 220 6.12 17.48 -11.82
CA PHE A 220 4.87 17.03 -12.48
C PHE A 220 4.83 17.35 -13.98
N ALA A 221 5.54 18.39 -14.43
CA ALA A 221 5.75 18.68 -15.84
C ALA A 221 6.40 17.50 -16.63
N ASP A 222 7.26 16.71 -15.99
CA ASP A 222 7.93 15.54 -16.59
C ASP A 222 7.02 14.29 -16.60
N VAL A 223 6.12 14.17 -15.63
CA VAL A 223 5.08 13.12 -15.60
C VAL A 223 4.07 13.35 -16.74
N LYS A 224 3.64 14.60 -16.95
CA LYS A 224 2.77 14.99 -18.06
C LYS A 224 3.42 14.74 -19.43
N LYS A 225 4.72 15.09 -19.58
CA LYS A 225 5.49 14.77 -20.81
C LYS A 225 5.66 13.28 -21.06
N ARG A 226 5.81 12.44 -20.03
CA ARG A 226 5.87 10.97 -20.20
C ARG A 226 4.53 10.36 -20.59
N ALA A 227 3.42 10.91 -20.13
CA ALA A 227 2.08 10.48 -20.54
C ALA A 227 1.79 10.84 -22.00
N GLU A 228 2.22 12.02 -22.45
CA GLU A 228 2.09 12.46 -23.85
C GLU A 228 3.04 11.70 -24.80
N GLY A 229 4.21 11.26 -24.32
CA GLY A 229 5.20 10.50 -25.09
C GLY A 229 4.90 9.00 -25.28
N ARG A 230 3.90 8.43 -24.59
CA ARG A 230 3.51 7.01 -24.71
C ARG A 230 2.33 6.77 -25.66
N LYS A 231 2.10 7.65 -26.64
CA LYS A 231 1.13 7.43 -27.73
C LYS A 231 1.64 6.54 -28.87
N GLN A 232 2.81 5.93 -28.77
CA GLN A 232 3.31 4.95 -29.74
C GLN A 232 3.74 3.66 -29.03
N LEU A 233 2.81 2.75 -28.83
CA LEU A 233 2.97 1.28 -28.84
C LEU A 233 1.58 0.68 -28.63
N SER A 234 0.78 0.78 -29.69
CA SER A 234 -0.53 0.14 -29.83
C SER A 234 -0.31 -1.33 -30.18
N CYS A 235 -0.47 -2.23 -29.21
CA CYS A 235 -0.75 -3.63 -29.50
C CYS A 235 -2.25 -3.75 -29.83
N TYR A 236 -2.49 -4.03 -31.10
CA TYR A 236 -3.78 -4.36 -31.70
C TYR A 236 -4.48 -5.51 -30.96
N CYS A 237 -5.71 -5.28 -30.52
CA CYS A 237 -6.73 -6.32 -30.40
C CYS A 237 -7.97 -5.76 -31.08
N GLN A 238 -8.25 -6.27 -32.29
CA GLN A 238 -9.48 -6.01 -33.03
C GLN A 238 -10.66 -6.51 -32.20
N MET A 239 -11.49 -5.59 -31.74
CA MET A 239 -12.87 -5.88 -31.36
C MET A 239 -13.72 -5.51 -32.57
N THR A 240 -14.44 -6.50 -33.09
CA THR A 240 -15.42 -6.36 -34.15
C THR A 240 -16.52 -5.39 -33.73
N GLU A 241 -16.81 -4.45 -34.61
CA GLU A 241 -17.89 -3.47 -34.51
C GLU A 241 -19.23 -4.21 -34.39
N GLY A 242 -19.89 -4.06 -33.24
CA GLY A 242 -21.32 -4.28 -33.09
C GLY A 242 -22.00 -2.92 -33.15
N GLU A 243 -22.70 -2.69 -34.25
CA GLU A 243 -23.70 -1.62 -34.38
C GLU A 243 -24.76 -1.85 -33.30
N ASP A 244 -24.96 -0.87 -32.43
CA ASP A 244 -26.12 -0.81 -31.54
C ASP A 244 -26.74 0.59 -31.63
N ASP A 245 -27.86 0.60 -32.35
CA ASP A 245 -28.73 1.72 -32.61
C ASP A 245 -29.68 1.83 -31.41
N GLY A 246 -29.50 2.83 -30.56
CA GLY A 246 -30.25 2.94 -29.30
C GLY A 246 -30.52 4.38 -28.88
N GLU A 247 -31.46 4.97 -29.60
CA GLU A 247 -32.48 5.98 -29.23
C GLU A 247 -32.19 7.01 -28.11
N ASP A 248 -32.27 8.26 -28.56
CA ASP A 248 -32.23 9.54 -27.85
C ASP A 248 -33.62 9.85 -27.27
N ASP A 249 -33.80 9.60 -25.98
CA ASP A 249 -35.00 9.98 -25.24
C ASP A 249 -34.69 11.24 -24.42
N GLY A 250 -34.89 12.38 -25.07
CA GLY A 250 -34.92 13.68 -24.41
C GLY A 250 -36.11 13.80 -23.46
N GLU A 251 -35.82 14.04 -22.19
CA GLU A 251 -36.76 14.64 -21.25
C GLU A 251 -36.15 15.94 -20.71
N ASP A 252 -36.61 17.05 -21.32
CA ASP A 252 -36.43 18.41 -20.83
C ASP A 252 -37.25 18.60 -19.55
N ASP A 253 -36.62 18.42 -18.40
CA ASP A 253 -37.19 18.87 -17.13
C ASP A 253 -37.21 20.41 -17.08
N GLU A 254 -38.41 20.96 -17.27
CA GLU A 254 -38.75 22.37 -17.12
C GLU A 254 -38.43 22.87 -15.71
N ASN A 255 -37.19 23.29 -15.49
CA ASN A 255 -36.78 23.95 -14.26
C ASN A 255 -37.47 25.31 -14.13
N ASN A 256 -38.42 25.38 -13.18
CA ASN A 256 -39.30 26.52 -12.92
C ASN A 256 -38.64 27.65 -12.10
N TYR A 257 -37.30 27.69 -12.10
CA TYR A 257 -36.48 28.61 -11.31
C TYR A 257 -35.54 29.40 -12.22
N THR A 258 -35.29 30.66 -11.84
CA THR A 258 -34.25 31.49 -12.45
C THR A 258 -33.07 31.60 -11.49
N SER A 259 -31.89 31.17 -11.92
CA SER A 259 -30.66 31.26 -11.12
C SER A 259 -30.03 32.65 -11.25
N LEU A 260 -29.85 33.33 -10.11
CA LEU A 260 -29.07 34.57 -10.05
C LEU A 260 -27.58 34.26 -9.85
N ARG A 261 -26.71 35.20 -10.26
CA ARG A 261 -25.23 35.11 -10.10
C ARG A 261 -24.75 34.88 -8.65
N SER A 262 -25.62 35.04 -7.65
CA SER A 262 -25.34 34.75 -6.23
C SER A 262 -25.58 33.30 -5.81
N GLY A 263 -26.03 32.41 -6.71
CA GLY A 263 -26.38 31.02 -6.40
C GLY A 263 -27.74 30.85 -5.73
N THR A 264 -28.54 31.91 -5.62
CA THR A 264 -29.89 31.88 -5.05
C THR A 264 -30.92 31.59 -6.14
N GLN A 265 -31.79 30.59 -5.93
CA GLN A 265 -32.87 30.22 -6.86
C GLN A 265 -34.17 30.92 -6.47
N ILE A 266 -34.89 31.49 -7.45
CA ILE A 266 -36.18 32.17 -7.23
C ILE A 266 -37.22 31.58 -8.21
N PRO A 267 -38.46 31.27 -7.77
CA PRO A 267 -39.54 30.79 -8.64
C PRO A 267 -39.89 31.81 -9.73
N LYS A 268 -40.16 31.36 -10.97
CA LYS A 268 -40.62 32.24 -12.05
C LYS A 268 -42.05 32.77 -11.74
N PRO A 269 -42.32 34.07 -11.92
CA PRO A 269 -43.66 34.62 -11.73
C PRO A 269 -44.62 34.09 -12.80
N PHE A 270 -45.81 33.62 -12.39
CA PHE A 270 -46.88 33.22 -13.29
C PHE A 270 -47.41 34.43 -14.06
N THR A 271 -47.17 34.46 -15.37
CA THR A 271 -47.90 35.33 -16.30
C THR A 271 -49.16 34.59 -16.75
N GLN A 272 -50.34 35.13 -16.39
CA GLN A 272 -51.62 34.80 -17.02
C GLN A 272 -51.78 35.53 -18.34
#